data_AF-A0A4Q4ZSK5-F1
#
_entry.id   AF-A0A4Q4ZSK5-F1
#
_cell.length_a   1.000
_cell.length_b   1.000
_cell.length_c   1.000
_cell.angle_alpha   90.00
_cell.angle_beta   90.00
_cell.angle_gamma   90.00
#
_symmetry.space_group_name_H-M   'P 1'
#
loop_
_entity.id
_entity.type
_entity.pdbx_description
1 polymer ?
#
loop_
_entity_poly.entity_id
_entity_poly.type
_entity_poly.pdbx_seq_one_letter_code
_entity_poly.pdbx_strand_id
1 'polypeptide(L)'
;MYTKATLISAILAVAEARFGQEQVPVAAIQALGDFGNPGEAATLSGAVPGVLLGAADPCGKLSLADDIVATLGNDPQVIAAARELVAAEQNFNPFATNVPNICGDASLPATEELRGVVPLVDPAVVGSDVENANSELSLQTPFDANGLSVAEVMIAQGFSNFTVNGAAADAGAGANNGDNAGNGGVNNGNGNGNGNGNNNGNANDNANNGGNGNGNGNNNNNGNANDNANNGNAGTPAQCGAPPAAGGNAGNGNANNGGQAGNNNDDNSNNNNNNNNDDDATGNGAIAEGTGAVSDPVTGTFLGFEASSLGLDFGTCVPTVKFEESLNGRAPGEFTFQAIDPVVNQGQQEALNPAIIFNRICDQLVNVCGAADDAVEACQTAEAELGTGPKDETTANAWNEALGFAGTDINPDNAPQEGLVGHT
;
A
#
# COMPACT_ATOMS: atom_id res chain seq x y z
N MET A 1 -25.21 41.13 14.99
CA MET A 1 -23.79 40.86 14.65
C MET A 1 -23.25 39.66 15.44
N TYR A 2 -23.94 38.51 15.51
CA TYR A 2 -23.45 37.36 16.30
C TYR A 2 -23.96 36.00 15.77
N THR A 3 -23.91 35.77 14.46
CA THR A 3 -24.42 34.49 13.88
C THR A 3 -23.55 33.95 12.75
N LYS A 4 -22.44 34.61 12.41
CA LYS A 4 -21.51 34.17 11.35
C LYS A 4 -20.15 33.67 11.88
N ALA A 5 -19.84 33.91 13.16
CA ALA A 5 -18.55 33.50 13.74
C ALA A 5 -18.54 32.07 14.31
N THR A 6 -19.70 31.53 14.68
CA THR A 6 -19.79 30.19 15.28
C THR A 6 -19.81 29.04 14.26
N LEU A 7 -20.14 29.30 13.00
CA LEU A 7 -20.12 28.26 11.95
C LEU A 7 -18.72 28.03 11.36
N ILE A 8 -17.82 29.01 11.44
CA ILE A 8 -16.46 28.91 10.87
C ILE A 8 -15.54 28.13 11.81
N SER A 9 -15.73 28.23 13.13
CA SER A 9 -14.98 27.42 14.10
C SER A 9 -15.36 25.92 14.09
N ALA A 10 -16.56 25.58 13.60
CA ALA A 10 -16.98 24.18 13.49
C ALA A 10 -16.49 23.50 12.19
N ILE A 11 -16.05 24.27 11.19
CA ILE A 11 -15.51 23.73 9.93
C ILE A 11 -13.98 23.61 10.00
N LEU A 12 -13.29 24.48 10.76
CA LEU A 12 -11.85 24.31 11.02
C LEU A 12 -11.56 23.05 11.85
N ALA A 13 -12.42 22.69 12.81
CA ALA A 13 -12.23 21.48 13.62
C ALA A 13 -12.43 20.16 12.86
N VAL A 14 -13.06 20.17 11.67
CA VAL A 14 -13.30 18.96 10.86
C VAL A 14 -12.21 18.76 9.80
N ALA A 15 -11.49 19.81 9.43
CA ALA A 15 -10.36 19.72 8.49
C ALA A 15 -9.02 19.43 9.19
N GLU A 16 -8.87 19.79 10.46
CA GLU A 16 -7.70 19.45 11.29
C GLU A 16 -7.61 17.96 11.66
N ALA A 17 -8.65 17.16 11.34
CA ALA A 17 -8.78 15.77 11.79
C ALA A 17 -8.30 14.70 10.78
N ARG A 18 -7.86 15.04 9.56
CA ARG A 18 -7.54 14.00 8.55
C ARG A 18 -6.07 13.66 8.34
N PHE A 19 -5.13 14.52 8.73
CA PHE A 19 -3.69 14.21 8.64
C PHE A 19 -2.91 14.41 9.94
N GLY A 20 -3.48 15.14 10.91
CA GLY A 20 -2.86 15.35 12.23
C GLY A 20 -3.11 14.21 13.24
N GLN A 21 -4.12 13.36 13.00
CA GLN A 21 -4.45 12.19 13.84
C GLN A 21 -3.61 10.95 13.48
N GLU A 22 -3.22 10.78 12.22
CA GLU A 22 -2.48 9.58 11.76
C GLU A 22 -1.02 9.53 12.26
N GLN A 23 -0.45 10.66 12.70
CA GLN A 23 0.86 10.72 13.36
C GLN A 23 0.80 10.74 14.89
N VAL A 24 -0.38 10.70 15.52
CA VAL A 24 -0.51 10.72 16.99
C VAL A 24 0.33 9.62 17.63
N PRO A 25 0.29 8.35 17.16
CA PRO A 25 1.07 7.30 17.80
C PRO A 25 2.58 7.49 17.62
N VAL A 26 3.04 7.95 16.45
CA VAL A 26 4.48 8.13 16.15
C VAL A 26 5.11 9.10 17.14
N ALA A 27 4.51 10.29 17.29
CA ALA A 27 5.03 11.33 18.17
C ALA A 27 4.91 10.93 19.66
N ALA A 28 3.79 10.30 20.04
CA ALA A 28 3.57 9.82 21.40
C ALA A 28 4.62 8.77 21.81
N ILE A 29 4.89 7.80 20.93
CA ILE A 29 5.89 6.74 21.18
C ILE A 29 7.30 7.33 21.15
N GLN A 30 7.60 8.27 20.24
CA GLN A 30 8.90 8.93 20.18
C GLN A 30 9.21 9.73 21.45
N ALA A 31 8.19 10.32 22.08
CA ALA A 31 8.32 11.06 23.33
C ALA A 31 8.66 10.15 24.53
N LEU A 32 8.55 8.83 24.40
CA LEU A 32 8.91 7.85 25.44
C LEU A 32 10.42 7.60 25.53
N GLY A 33 11.28 8.51 25.05
CA GLY A 33 12.74 8.34 25.03
C GLY A 33 13.40 8.17 26.40
N ASP A 34 12.68 8.47 27.48
CA ASP A 34 13.12 8.24 28.87
C ASP A 34 12.82 6.81 29.37
N PHE A 35 12.08 6.01 28.59
CA PHE A 35 11.74 4.61 28.87
C PHE A 35 12.62 3.65 28.05
N GLY A 36 12.89 2.46 28.59
CA GLY A 36 13.77 1.48 27.96
C GLY A 36 15.24 1.94 27.86
N ASN A 37 15.97 1.35 26.91
CA ASN A 37 17.32 1.76 26.57
C ASN A 37 17.32 2.91 25.54
N PRO A 38 18.39 3.73 25.50
CA PRO A 38 18.51 4.80 24.53
C PRO A 38 18.33 4.32 23.08
N GLY A 39 17.34 4.91 22.39
CA GLY A 39 17.05 4.63 20.98
C GLY A 39 15.91 3.65 20.74
N GLU A 40 15.49 2.85 21.74
CA GLU A 40 14.41 1.86 21.57
C GLU A 40 13.07 2.52 21.24
N ALA A 41 12.68 3.58 21.96
CA ALA A 41 11.46 4.33 21.69
C ALA A 41 11.44 4.93 20.27
N ALA A 42 12.59 5.41 19.79
CA ALA A 42 12.71 5.95 18.43
C ALA A 42 12.61 4.85 17.37
N THR A 43 13.20 3.67 17.61
CA THR A 43 13.08 2.51 16.72
C THR A 43 11.64 2.02 16.63
N LEU A 44 10.96 1.89 17.76
CA LEU A 44 9.56 1.47 17.83
C LEU A 44 8.63 2.49 17.16
N SER A 45 8.83 3.78 17.42
CA SER A 45 8.10 4.87 16.75
C SER A 45 8.28 4.83 15.23
N GLY A 46 9.50 4.58 14.74
CA GLY A 46 9.79 4.44 13.31
C GLY A 46 9.14 3.22 12.63
N ALA A 47 8.72 2.20 13.40
CA ALA A 47 8.02 1.03 12.87
C ALA A 47 6.52 1.27 12.69
N VAL A 48 5.95 2.28 13.34
CA VAL A 48 4.51 2.58 13.34
C VAL A 48 3.95 2.79 11.93
N PRO A 49 4.55 3.62 11.05
CA PRO A 49 4.00 3.83 9.71
C PRO A 49 3.84 2.51 8.94
N GLY A 50 4.79 1.58 9.10
CA GLY A 50 4.78 0.29 8.39
C GLY A 50 3.60 -0.63 8.77
N VAL A 51 3.10 -0.56 10.00
CA VAL A 51 1.95 -1.36 10.45
C VAL A 51 0.60 -0.67 10.21
N LEU A 52 0.61 0.62 9.89
CA LEU A 52 -0.61 1.39 9.57
C LEU A 52 -0.89 1.48 8.06
N LEU A 53 -0.03 0.88 7.21
CA LEU A 53 -0.25 0.84 5.77
C LEU A 53 -1.44 -0.06 5.39
N GLY A 54 -2.09 0.28 4.27
CA GLY A 54 -3.21 -0.46 3.68
C GLY A 54 -3.01 -1.95 3.45
N ALA A 55 -1.80 -2.33 3.05
CA ALA A 55 -1.45 -3.72 2.77
C ALA A 55 -0.81 -4.45 3.97
N ALA A 56 -0.59 -3.76 5.10
CA ALA A 56 0.03 -4.38 6.27
C ALA A 56 -0.91 -5.37 6.95
N ASP A 57 -0.34 -6.37 7.61
CA ASP A 57 -1.10 -7.30 8.45
C ASP A 57 -1.69 -6.54 9.65
N PRO A 58 -3.04 -6.49 9.82
CA PRO A 58 -3.66 -5.79 10.95
C PRO A 58 -3.25 -6.36 12.31
N CYS A 59 -2.85 -7.64 12.39
CA CYS A 59 -2.31 -8.22 13.62
C CYS A 59 -0.89 -7.75 13.93
N GLY A 60 -0.14 -7.29 12.93
CA GLY A 60 1.17 -6.67 13.10
C GLY A 60 1.11 -5.38 13.92
N LYS A 61 0.03 -4.60 13.77
CA LYS A 61 -0.22 -3.40 14.60
C LYS A 61 -0.35 -3.72 16.08
N LEU A 62 -1.11 -4.77 16.41
CA LEU A 62 -1.31 -5.21 17.80
C LEU A 62 -0.02 -5.78 18.39
N SER A 63 0.73 -6.55 17.58
CA SER A 63 2.05 -7.06 17.96
C SER A 63 3.04 -5.92 18.24
N LEU A 64 3.05 -4.86 17.43
CA LEU A 64 3.91 -3.70 17.67
C LEU A 64 3.52 -2.97 18.97
N ALA A 65 2.22 -2.87 19.26
CA ALA A 65 1.76 -2.29 20.52
C ALA A 65 2.23 -3.11 21.73
N ASP A 66 2.20 -4.44 21.63
CA ASP A 66 2.78 -5.34 22.63
C ASP A 66 4.30 -5.17 22.76
N ASP A 67 5.02 -5.06 21.64
CA ASP A 67 6.47 -4.85 21.63
C ASP A 67 6.87 -3.53 22.30
N ILE A 68 6.05 -2.48 22.17
CA ILE A 68 6.25 -1.20 22.87
C ILE A 68 6.20 -1.41 24.37
N VAL A 69 5.17 -2.10 24.89
CA VAL A 69 5.02 -2.35 26.32
C VAL A 69 6.11 -3.30 26.82
N ALA A 70 6.44 -4.33 26.05
CA ALA A 70 7.48 -5.30 26.40
C ALA A 70 8.88 -4.66 26.48
N THR A 71 9.17 -3.71 25.59
CA THR A 71 10.49 -3.07 25.48
C THR A 71 10.64 -1.88 26.44
N LEU A 72 9.66 -0.97 26.45
CA LEU A 72 9.72 0.28 27.21
C LEU A 72 9.19 0.15 28.63
N GLY A 73 8.44 -0.93 28.92
CA GLY A 73 7.86 -1.22 30.22
C GLY A 73 6.37 -0.89 30.30
N ASN A 74 5.76 -1.14 31.46
CA ASN A 74 4.33 -0.99 31.70
C ASN A 74 3.95 0.31 32.42
N ASP A 75 4.77 1.37 32.26
CA ASP A 75 4.42 2.68 32.81
C ASP A 75 3.11 3.19 32.17
N PRO A 76 2.23 3.88 32.92
CA PRO A 76 0.99 4.42 32.35
C PRO A 76 1.19 5.26 31.08
N GLN A 77 2.31 5.95 30.91
CA GLN A 77 2.61 6.70 29.68
C GLN A 77 2.88 5.77 28.49
N VAL A 78 3.61 4.68 28.71
CA VAL A 78 3.87 3.67 27.68
C VAL A 78 2.58 2.96 27.30
N ILE A 79 1.78 2.55 28.28
CA ILE A 79 0.47 1.94 28.05
C ILE A 79 -0.45 2.90 27.28
N ALA A 80 -0.48 4.19 27.62
CA ALA A 80 -1.29 5.19 26.92
C ALA A 80 -0.89 5.30 25.43
N ALA A 81 0.40 5.43 25.14
CA ALA A 81 0.89 5.52 23.76
C ALA A 81 0.64 4.22 22.96
N ALA A 82 0.84 3.06 23.58
CA ALA A 82 0.53 1.78 22.96
C ALA A 82 -0.97 1.61 22.68
N ARG A 83 -1.85 2.11 23.57
CA ARG A 83 -3.31 2.13 23.33
C ARG A 83 -3.69 3.05 22.18
N GLU A 84 -3.02 4.20 22.04
CA GLU A 84 -3.20 5.08 20.88
C GLU A 84 -2.82 4.36 19.57
N LEU A 85 -1.76 3.55 19.56
CA LEU A 85 -1.43 2.72 18.39
C LEU A 85 -2.50 1.64 18.10
N VAL A 86 -3.04 0.98 19.13
CA VAL A 86 -4.13 0.01 18.94
C VAL A 86 -5.38 0.69 18.35
N ALA A 87 -5.73 1.87 18.88
CA ALA A 87 -6.87 2.66 18.43
C ALA A 87 -6.65 3.37 17.08
N ALA A 88 -5.41 3.50 16.63
CA ALA A 88 -5.10 4.17 15.37
C ALA A 88 -5.79 3.46 14.21
N GLU A 89 -6.31 4.28 13.30
CA GLU A 89 -6.83 3.80 12.02
C GLU A 89 -5.69 3.16 11.22
N GLN A 90 -5.93 1.97 10.69
CA GLN A 90 -5.08 1.43 9.65
C GLN A 90 -5.62 1.96 8.33
N ASN A 91 -4.76 2.60 7.55
CA ASN A 91 -5.11 3.07 6.20
C ASN A 91 -5.67 1.87 5.41
N PHE A 92 -6.60 2.07 4.49
CA PHE A 92 -6.97 1.06 3.49
C PHE A 92 -7.32 1.76 2.20
N ASN A 93 -7.08 1.11 1.06
CA ASN A 93 -7.35 1.73 -0.23
C ASN A 93 -8.85 1.58 -0.58
N PRO A 94 -9.66 2.66 -0.53
CA PRO A 94 -11.08 2.59 -0.85
C PRO A 94 -11.36 2.23 -2.32
N PHE A 95 -10.37 2.31 -3.20
CA PHE A 95 -10.47 1.88 -4.60
C PHE A 95 -10.28 0.37 -4.77
N ALA A 96 -9.67 -0.32 -3.80
CA ALA A 96 -9.48 -1.77 -3.82
C ALA A 96 -10.47 -2.51 -2.90
N THR A 97 -10.82 -1.92 -1.76
CA THR A 97 -11.73 -2.50 -0.77
C THR A 97 -12.57 -1.41 -0.12
N ASN A 98 -13.88 -1.62 0.07
CA ASN A 98 -14.75 -0.63 0.72
C ASN A 98 -14.82 -0.77 2.25
N VAL A 99 -14.00 -1.65 2.82
CA VAL A 99 -14.03 -2.01 4.24
C VAL A 99 -12.60 -2.25 4.76
N PRO A 100 -12.32 -1.97 6.04
CA PRO A 100 -10.99 -2.19 6.62
C PRO A 100 -10.74 -3.67 6.90
N ASN A 101 -9.46 -4.03 7.04
CA ASN A 101 -9.05 -5.33 7.58
C ASN A 101 -8.78 -5.22 9.07
N ILE A 102 -9.32 -6.14 9.87
CA ILE A 102 -9.19 -6.16 11.33
C ILE A 102 -8.56 -7.48 11.78
N CYS A 103 -7.72 -7.42 12.81
CA CYS A 103 -7.09 -8.61 13.37
C CYS A 103 -8.13 -9.52 14.06
N GLY A 104 -8.16 -10.79 13.63
CA GLY A 104 -8.99 -11.86 14.19
C GLY A 104 -8.28 -12.77 15.18
N ASP A 105 -7.00 -12.53 15.49
CA ASP A 105 -6.26 -13.34 16.45
C ASP A 105 -6.67 -12.98 17.89
N ALA A 106 -7.34 -13.91 18.56
CA ALA A 106 -7.81 -13.71 19.93
C ALA A 106 -6.67 -13.60 20.97
N SER A 107 -5.46 -14.08 20.63
CA SER A 107 -4.28 -13.96 21.48
C SER A 107 -3.67 -12.55 21.48
N LEU A 108 -4.10 -11.67 20.57
CA LEU A 108 -3.61 -10.31 20.43
C LEU A 108 -4.68 -9.25 20.77
N PRO A 109 -4.29 -8.09 21.35
CA PRO A 109 -2.99 -7.85 22.00
C PRO A 109 -2.75 -8.83 23.16
N ALA A 110 -1.50 -9.24 23.34
CA ALA A 110 -1.07 -10.10 24.43
C ALA A 110 -1.02 -9.35 25.77
N THR A 111 -0.76 -8.05 25.73
CA THR A 111 -0.77 -7.16 26.90
C THR A 111 -2.21 -6.91 27.34
N GLU A 112 -2.54 -7.32 28.56
CA GLU A 112 -3.91 -7.27 29.11
C GLU A 112 -4.46 -5.83 29.13
N GLU A 113 -3.63 -4.84 29.45
CA GLU A 113 -4.00 -3.42 29.51
C GLU A 113 -4.33 -2.80 28.14
N LEU A 114 -3.96 -3.46 27.04
CA LEU A 114 -4.28 -3.02 25.68
C LEU A 114 -5.55 -3.67 25.13
N ARG A 115 -6.04 -4.74 25.78
CA ARG A 115 -7.22 -5.46 25.31
C ARG A 115 -8.48 -4.63 25.47
N GLY A 116 -9.45 -4.84 24.56
CA GLY A 116 -10.71 -4.12 24.57
C GLY A 116 -10.67 -2.72 23.95
N VAL A 117 -9.50 -2.29 23.47
CA VAL A 117 -9.37 -1.10 22.61
C VAL A 117 -9.68 -1.50 21.16
N VAL A 118 -10.50 -0.71 20.48
CA VAL A 118 -10.88 -0.93 19.09
C VAL A 118 -10.40 0.22 18.20
N PRO A 119 -10.03 -0.04 16.93
CA PRO A 119 -9.45 0.97 16.06
C PRO A 119 -10.51 1.91 15.48
N LEU A 120 -10.08 3.12 15.15
CA LEU A 120 -10.78 4.00 14.22
C LEU A 120 -10.88 3.35 12.83
N VAL A 121 -11.88 3.77 12.07
CA VAL A 121 -12.11 3.38 10.67
C VAL A 121 -12.48 4.60 9.82
N ASP A 122 -12.15 4.55 8.53
CA ASP A 122 -12.40 5.66 7.61
C ASP A 122 -13.87 6.08 7.66
N PRO A 123 -14.17 7.39 7.81
CA PRO A 123 -15.53 7.92 7.78
C PRO A 123 -16.38 7.50 6.56
N ALA A 124 -15.77 7.11 5.45
CA ALA A 124 -16.41 6.58 4.25
C ALA A 124 -16.92 5.13 4.42
N VAL A 125 -16.44 4.39 5.42
CA VAL A 125 -16.96 3.05 5.75
C VAL A 125 -18.37 3.19 6.30
N VAL A 126 -19.32 2.42 5.76
CA VAL A 126 -20.69 2.41 6.29
C VAL A 126 -20.67 1.92 7.74
N GLY A 127 -21.21 2.73 8.65
CA GLY A 127 -21.22 2.46 10.10
C GLY A 127 -19.98 2.97 10.86
N SER A 128 -19.12 3.74 10.20
CA SER A 128 -17.92 4.36 10.81
C SER A 128 -18.24 5.30 11.97
N ASP A 129 -19.43 5.91 12.00
CA ASP A 129 -19.89 6.75 13.11
C ASP A 129 -20.04 5.96 14.41
N VAL A 130 -20.54 4.73 14.32
CA VAL A 130 -20.65 3.81 15.46
C VAL A 130 -19.26 3.38 15.92
N GLU A 131 -18.41 2.95 14.98
CA GLU A 131 -17.10 2.42 15.35
C GLU A 131 -16.14 3.50 15.86
N ASN A 132 -16.16 4.69 15.26
CA ASN A 132 -15.30 5.77 15.73
C ASN A 132 -15.73 6.28 17.11
N ALA A 133 -17.03 6.23 17.44
CA ALA A 133 -17.51 6.46 18.80
C ALA A 133 -17.09 5.33 19.76
N ASN A 134 -17.11 4.07 19.31
CA ASN A 134 -16.61 2.93 20.10
C ASN A 134 -15.11 3.05 20.37
N SER A 135 -14.31 3.45 19.38
CA SER A 135 -12.87 3.64 19.53
C SER A 135 -12.55 4.73 20.57
N GLU A 136 -13.21 5.89 20.48
CA GLU A 136 -13.09 6.97 21.46
C GLU A 136 -13.48 6.52 22.88
N LEU A 137 -14.55 5.74 23.00
CA LEU A 137 -14.97 5.17 24.29
C LEU A 137 -13.95 4.16 24.81
N SER A 138 -13.43 3.29 23.94
CA SER A 138 -12.48 2.23 24.30
C SER A 138 -11.13 2.77 24.78
N LEU A 139 -10.73 3.96 24.33
CA LEU A 139 -9.57 4.70 24.83
C LEU A 139 -9.77 5.24 26.25
N GLN A 140 -11.01 5.47 26.68
CA GLN A 140 -11.33 5.88 28.04
C GLN A 140 -11.61 4.68 28.95
N THR A 141 -12.40 3.73 28.47
CA THR A 141 -12.82 2.51 29.16
C THR A 141 -12.80 1.36 28.18
N PRO A 142 -11.75 0.53 28.17
CA PRO A 142 -11.68 -0.63 27.29
C PRO A 142 -12.89 -1.55 27.45
N PHE A 143 -13.34 -2.13 26.35
CA PHE A 143 -14.43 -3.11 26.36
C PHE A 143 -13.98 -4.45 26.96
N ASP A 144 -14.94 -5.27 27.38
CA ASP A 144 -14.63 -6.65 27.76
C ASP A 144 -14.19 -7.44 26.52
N ALA A 145 -12.96 -7.91 26.55
CA ALA A 145 -12.31 -8.64 25.45
C ALA A 145 -11.79 -10.01 25.89
N ASN A 146 -12.36 -10.58 26.97
CA ASN A 146 -11.91 -11.86 27.50
C ASN A 146 -12.10 -12.99 26.49
N GLY A 147 -10.99 -13.49 25.95
CA GLY A 147 -10.98 -14.52 24.91
C GLY A 147 -11.47 -14.05 23.53
N LEU A 148 -11.67 -12.74 23.34
CA LEU A 148 -12.12 -12.15 22.07
C LEU A 148 -10.97 -11.46 21.35
N SER A 149 -10.89 -11.63 20.04
CA SER A 149 -10.09 -10.80 19.13
C SER A 149 -10.65 -9.37 19.03
N VAL A 150 -9.85 -8.43 18.53
CA VAL A 150 -10.31 -7.06 18.26
C VAL A 150 -11.51 -7.06 17.31
N ALA A 151 -11.50 -7.91 16.27
CA ALA A 151 -12.65 -8.11 15.38
C ALA A 151 -13.92 -8.52 16.15
N GLU A 152 -13.82 -9.49 17.05
CA GLU A 152 -14.98 -9.95 17.83
C GLU A 152 -15.47 -8.89 18.82
N VAL A 153 -14.57 -8.08 19.37
CA VAL A 153 -14.95 -6.93 20.21
C VAL A 153 -15.74 -5.90 19.39
N MET A 154 -15.28 -5.54 18.20
CA MET A 154 -15.99 -4.61 17.30
C MET A 154 -17.39 -5.14 16.94
N ILE A 155 -17.50 -6.43 16.62
CA ILE A 155 -18.79 -7.10 16.36
C ILE A 155 -19.70 -7.03 17.59
N ALA A 156 -19.16 -7.27 18.78
CA ALA A 156 -19.91 -7.19 20.03
C ALA A 156 -20.40 -5.75 20.33
N GLN A 157 -19.68 -4.72 19.85
CA GLN A 157 -20.09 -3.31 19.94
C GLN A 157 -20.92 -2.84 18.75
N GLY A 158 -21.36 -3.75 17.87
CA GLY A 158 -22.33 -3.47 16.83
C GLY A 158 -21.74 -3.00 15.49
N PHE A 159 -20.43 -3.09 15.30
CA PHE A 159 -19.78 -2.82 14.02
C PHE A 159 -19.24 -4.11 13.41
N SER A 160 -19.60 -4.41 12.17
CA SER A 160 -19.18 -5.64 11.47
C SER A 160 -18.84 -5.41 10.00
N ASN A 161 -18.70 -4.15 9.57
CA ASN A 161 -18.45 -3.79 8.19
C ASN A 161 -16.94 -3.76 7.89
N PHE A 162 -16.30 -4.93 8.04
CA PHE A 162 -14.87 -5.14 7.88
C PHE A 162 -14.57 -6.59 7.47
N THR A 163 -13.35 -6.83 7.02
CA THR A 163 -12.79 -8.16 6.79
C THR A 163 -11.87 -8.58 7.93
N VAL A 164 -11.83 -9.87 8.23
CA VAL A 164 -10.98 -10.42 9.31
C VAL A 164 -9.73 -11.05 8.72
N ASN A 165 -8.56 -10.63 9.19
CA ASN A 165 -7.26 -11.24 8.88
C ASN A 165 -6.60 -11.77 10.16
N GLY A 166 -5.87 -12.88 10.05
CA GLY A 166 -5.32 -13.61 11.20
C GLY A 166 -6.15 -14.84 11.59
N ALA A 167 -5.61 -15.68 12.47
CA ALA A 167 -6.28 -16.91 12.89
C ALA A 167 -7.48 -16.57 13.80
N ALA A 168 -8.69 -16.56 13.23
CA ALA A 168 -9.92 -16.46 14.01
C ALA A 168 -10.03 -17.63 14.99
N ALA A 169 -10.21 -17.33 16.27
CA ALA A 169 -10.69 -18.32 17.23
C ALA A 169 -12.18 -18.59 16.95
N ASP A 170 -12.49 -19.57 16.09
CA ASP A 170 -13.83 -20.18 15.91
C ASP A 170 -15.04 -19.22 16.07
N ALA A 171 -15.02 -18.05 15.42
CA ALA A 171 -16.22 -17.23 15.25
C ALA A 171 -16.98 -17.73 14.00
N GLY A 172 -18.11 -18.39 14.25
CA GLY A 172 -18.91 -19.07 13.24
C GLY A 172 -19.21 -18.23 11.99
N ALA A 173 -19.06 -18.88 10.83
CA ALA A 173 -19.57 -18.39 9.57
C ALA A 173 -21.07 -18.05 9.65
N GLY A 174 -21.42 -16.81 9.30
CA GLY A 174 -22.78 -16.35 9.03
C GLY A 174 -22.93 -14.85 9.34
N ALA A 175 -23.24 -13.95 8.42
CA ALA A 175 -23.75 -14.08 7.08
C ALA A 175 -23.42 -12.83 6.26
N ASN A 176 -23.00 -13.04 5.01
CA ASN A 176 -23.24 -12.09 3.93
C ASN A 176 -24.75 -11.82 3.88
N ASN A 177 -25.17 -10.56 3.84
CA ASN A 177 -26.51 -10.23 3.38
C ASN A 177 -26.51 -8.89 2.63
N GLY A 178 -26.20 -8.98 1.33
CA GLY A 178 -26.72 -8.05 0.33
C GLY A 178 -28.10 -8.53 -0.15
N ASP A 179 -29.05 -7.60 -0.13
CA ASP A 179 -30.30 -7.48 -0.90
C ASP A 179 -31.28 -8.67 -1.00
N ASN A 180 -32.47 -8.53 -0.37
CA ASN A 180 -33.73 -8.39 -1.12
C ASN A 180 -34.90 -7.94 -0.21
N ALA A 181 -35.68 -6.97 -0.69
CA ALA A 181 -36.93 -6.53 -0.10
C ALA A 181 -38.03 -7.61 -0.23
N GLY A 182 -38.79 -7.86 0.84
CA GLY A 182 -39.92 -8.80 0.74
C GLY A 182 -40.64 -9.16 2.03
N ASN A 183 -41.50 -8.24 2.49
CA ASN A 183 -42.80 -8.48 3.13
C ASN A 183 -42.92 -9.34 4.43
N GLY A 184 -43.17 -8.63 5.53
CA GLY A 184 -44.21 -8.87 6.54
C GLY A 184 -44.61 -10.31 6.93
N GLY A 185 -44.31 -10.69 8.17
CA GLY A 185 -44.87 -11.87 8.82
C GLY A 185 -44.69 -11.88 10.33
N VAL A 186 -45.69 -11.36 11.02
CA VAL A 186 -45.90 -11.44 12.47
C VAL A 186 -45.95 -12.90 12.92
N ASN A 187 -45.24 -13.31 13.99
CA ASN A 187 -45.85 -14.00 15.13
C ASN A 187 -44.88 -14.32 16.29
N ASN A 188 -45.40 -13.93 17.45
CA ASN A 188 -45.02 -14.16 18.83
C ASN A 188 -45.08 -15.67 19.22
N GLY A 189 -44.20 -16.15 20.10
CA GLY A 189 -44.23 -17.56 20.52
C GLY A 189 -43.18 -18.01 21.55
N ASN A 190 -43.33 -17.50 22.77
CA ASN A 190 -42.73 -17.89 24.05
C ASN A 190 -42.59 -19.42 24.31
N GLY A 191 -41.56 -19.88 25.07
CA GLY A 191 -41.63 -21.20 25.74
C GLY A 191 -40.35 -21.90 26.23
N ASN A 192 -39.81 -21.48 27.37
CA ASN A 192 -39.21 -22.25 28.49
C ASN A 192 -38.92 -23.77 28.36
N GLY A 193 -37.76 -24.20 28.90
CA GLY A 193 -37.72 -25.31 29.87
C GLY A 193 -36.59 -26.36 29.77
N ASN A 194 -35.54 -26.16 30.59
CA ASN A 194 -34.77 -27.11 31.41
C ASN A 194 -34.74 -28.64 31.12
N GLY A 195 -33.52 -29.21 31.23
CA GLY A 195 -33.31 -30.39 32.10
C GLY A 195 -32.45 -31.55 31.59
N ASN A 196 -31.15 -31.48 31.89
CA ASN A 196 -30.31 -32.48 32.59
C ASN A 196 -30.32 -34.00 32.18
N GLY A 197 -29.12 -34.57 31.98
CA GLY A 197 -28.81 -35.92 32.50
C GLY A 197 -28.08 -36.94 31.60
N ASN A 198 -26.74 -36.97 31.73
CA ASN A 198 -25.86 -38.12 32.00
C ASN A 198 -25.73 -39.38 31.08
N ASN A 199 -24.44 -39.69 30.82
CA ASN A 199 -23.76 -41.00 30.70
C ASN A 199 -24.25 -41.98 29.61
N ASN A 200 -23.41 -42.68 28.86
CA ASN A 200 -22.22 -43.45 29.25
C ASN A 200 -21.44 -43.83 27.98
N GLY A 201 -20.12 -43.99 28.08
CA GLY A 201 -19.23 -44.30 26.96
C GLY A 201 -19.25 -45.75 26.49
N ASN A 202 -18.52 -46.02 25.39
CA ASN A 202 -17.66 -47.20 25.31
C ASN A 202 -16.57 -47.02 24.23
N ALA A 203 -15.33 -47.34 24.61
CA ALA A 203 -14.22 -47.60 23.71
C ALA A 203 -14.45 -48.91 22.94
N ASN A 204 -13.88 -49.08 21.74
CA ASN A 204 -12.75 -49.99 21.49
C ASN A 204 -12.37 -50.11 19.98
N ASP A 205 -11.08 -49.98 19.72
CA ASP A 205 -10.19 -50.78 18.85
C ASP A 205 -10.52 -51.15 17.39
N ASN A 206 -9.69 -50.57 16.50
CA ASN A 206 -8.68 -51.24 15.64
C ASN A 206 -9.10 -52.42 14.73
N ALA A 207 -8.97 -52.25 13.40
CA ALA A 207 -8.22 -53.18 12.53
C ALA A 207 -8.13 -52.73 11.05
N ASN A 208 -6.87 -52.69 10.59
CA ASN A 208 -6.33 -52.89 9.23
C ASN A 208 -7.13 -53.80 8.27
N ASN A 209 -7.22 -53.40 6.99
CA ASN A 209 -6.66 -54.04 5.76
C ASN A 209 -7.23 -53.27 4.54
N GLY A 210 -6.48 -52.86 3.52
CA GLY A 210 -5.61 -53.66 2.67
C GLY A 210 -6.30 -53.86 1.30
N GLY A 211 -5.91 -53.07 0.30
CA GLY A 211 -6.50 -53.09 -1.06
C GLY A 211 -5.57 -52.49 -2.11
N ASN A 212 -4.81 -53.38 -2.73
CA ASN A 212 -3.73 -53.17 -3.70
C ASN A 212 -4.27 -52.86 -5.11
N GLY A 213 -3.58 -52.02 -5.90
CA GLY A 213 -3.93 -51.71 -7.29
C GLY A 213 -2.82 -50.96 -8.04
N ASN A 214 -1.95 -51.74 -8.66
CA ASN A 214 -0.67 -51.41 -9.28
C ASN A 214 -0.79 -50.85 -10.73
N GLY A 215 0.18 -50.04 -11.20
CA GLY A 215 0.46 -49.92 -12.63
C GLY A 215 1.13 -48.63 -13.16
N ASN A 216 2.48 -48.60 -13.13
CA ASN A 216 3.46 -47.98 -14.06
C ASN A 216 3.30 -46.51 -14.52
N GLY A 217 4.29 -45.62 -14.49
CA GLY A 217 5.74 -45.77 -14.44
C GLY A 217 6.39 -45.03 -15.64
N ASN A 218 7.03 -43.88 -15.41
CA ASN A 218 8.23 -43.49 -16.15
C ASN A 218 9.01 -42.40 -15.39
N ASN A 219 10.24 -42.78 -15.01
CA ASN A 219 11.25 -41.96 -14.34
C ASN A 219 12.12 -41.28 -15.38
N ASN A 220 12.54 -40.03 -15.12
CA ASN A 220 13.89 -39.59 -15.46
C ASN A 220 14.32 -38.51 -14.46
N ASN A 221 15.30 -38.88 -13.64
CA ASN A 221 15.98 -38.05 -12.65
C ASN A 221 17.42 -37.85 -13.17
N ASN A 222 17.93 -36.63 -13.12
CA ASN A 222 19.38 -36.37 -13.17
C ASN A 222 19.72 -35.13 -12.34
N GLY A 223 19.83 -35.32 -11.03
CA GLY A 223 20.54 -34.42 -10.13
C GLY A 223 22.01 -34.83 -10.06
N ASN A 224 22.91 -33.88 -10.32
CA ASN A 224 24.35 -34.08 -10.21
C ASN A 224 24.86 -33.31 -8.97
N ALA A 225 25.07 -34.02 -7.87
CA ALA A 225 25.79 -33.55 -6.69
C ALA A 225 27.22 -34.09 -6.76
N ASN A 226 28.22 -33.22 -6.58
CA ASN A 226 29.62 -33.60 -6.55
C ASN A 226 30.19 -33.27 -5.17
N ASP A 227 30.36 -34.31 -4.34
CA ASP A 227 31.10 -34.27 -3.09
C ASP A 227 32.59 -34.46 -3.37
N ASN A 228 33.44 -33.63 -2.79
CA ASN A 228 34.82 -34.02 -2.50
C ASN A 228 35.25 -33.49 -1.14
N ALA A 229 35.55 -34.40 -0.23
CA ALA A 229 36.01 -34.15 1.13
C ALA A 229 37.50 -34.53 1.27
N ASN A 230 38.28 -33.67 1.94
CA ASN A 230 39.34 -34.04 2.89
C ASN A 230 39.97 -32.75 3.47
N ASN A 231 39.83 -32.50 4.79
CA ASN A 231 40.79 -32.82 5.87
C ASN A 231 42.00 -31.85 5.90
N GLY A 232 42.37 -31.12 6.95
CA GLY A 232 41.96 -30.96 8.34
C GLY A 232 43.05 -30.15 9.08
N ASN A 233 42.72 -29.67 10.28
CA ASN A 233 43.60 -29.34 11.42
C ASN A 233 44.19 -27.92 11.64
N ALA A 234 43.55 -27.21 12.61
CA ALA A 234 44.06 -26.51 13.81
C ALA A 234 45.28 -25.56 13.80
N GLY A 235 45.07 -24.36 14.38
CA GLY A 235 45.91 -23.81 15.47
C GLY A 235 46.75 -22.54 15.22
N THR A 236 46.17 -21.36 15.53
CA THR A 236 46.68 -20.11 16.20
C THR A 236 48.20 -19.82 16.39
N PRO A 237 48.61 -18.60 16.82
CA PRO A 237 48.36 -17.22 16.36
C PRO A 237 49.67 -16.37 16.25
N ALA A 238 49.64 -15.14 15.71
CA ALA A 238 50.36 -13.94 16.20
C ALA A 238 50.77 -12.89 15.11
N GLN A 239 50.36 -11.65 15.38
CA GLN A 239 51.10 -10.37 15.34
C GLN A 239 51.59 -9.70 14.03
N CYS A 240 51.01 -8.50 13.84
CA CYS A 240 51.64 -7.18 13.63
C CYS A 240 52.55 -6.91 12.41
N GLY A 241 52.20 -5.84 11.67
CA GLY A 241 53.18 -4.95 11.03
C GLY A 241 52.82 -4.48 9.62
N ALA A 242 52.59 -3.18 9.45
CA ALA A 242 52.39 -2.48 8.17
C ALA A 242 53.77 -2.05 7.54
N PRO A 243 53.80 -1.27 6.43
CA PRO A 243 54.36 -1.60 5.10
C PRO A 243 55.77 -0.97 4.84
N PRO A 244 56.36 -1.03 3.62
CA PRO A 244 56.09 0.01 2.60
C PRO A 244 56.30 -0.35 1.09
N ALA A 245 55.63 0.45 0.24
CA ALA A 245 56.03 1.13 -1.01
C ALA A 245 56.80 0.44 -2.19
N ALA A 246 56.20 0.66 -3.37
CA ALA A 246 56.75 1.18 -4.63
C ALA A 246 57.76 0.35 -5.47
N GLY A 247 57.36 0.12 -6.73
CA GLY A 247 58.25 -0.26 -7.83
C GLY A 247 57.47 -0.47 -9.12
N GLY A 248 57.26 0.61 -9.88
CA GLY A 248 56.73 0.52 -11.24
C GLY A 248 57.79 0.00 -12.22
N ASN A 249 57.34 -0.59 -13.34
CA ASN A 249 58.05 -0.44 -14.60
C ASN A 249 57.13 -0.61 -15.80
N ALA A 250 57.43 0.17 -16.83
CA ALA A 250 56.66 0.43 -18.02
C ALA A 250 57.06 -0.45 -19.22
N GLY A 251 56.23 -0.37 -20.28
CA GLY A 251 56.57 -0.73 -21.66
C GLY A 251 56.09 -2.14 -22.06
N ASN A 252 55.57 -2.38 -23.25
CA ASN A 252 55.58 -1.61 -24.49
C ASN A 252 54.49 -2.20 -25.41
N GLY A 253 53.83 -1.35 -26.20
CA GLY A 253 52.86 -1.80 -27.20
C GLY A 253 53.51 -2.52 -28.38
N ASN A 254 52.71 -3.28 -29.11
CA ASN A 254 52.82 -3.33 -30.57
C ASN A 254 51.49 -3.74 -31.21
N ALA A 255 51.02 -2.89 -32.11
CA ALA A 255 49.95 -3.17 -33.04
C ALA A 255 50.48 -4.04 -34.20
N ASN A 256 49.68 -4.98 -34.70
CA ASN A 256 49.58 -5.24 -36.14
C ASN A 256 48.37 -6.13 -36.49
N ASN A 257 47.37 -5.45 -37.04
CA ASN A 257 46.63 -5.71 -38.28
C ASN A 257 46.77 -7.07 -39.02
N GLY A 258 45.65 -7.56 -39.56
CA GLY A 258 45.63 -8.48 -40.71
C GLY A 258 44.55 -9.56 -40.63
N GLY A 259 43.35 -9.26 -41.14
CA GLY A 259 42.25 -10.23 -41.21
C GLY A 259 42.38 -11.26 -42.33
N GLN A 260 41.49 -12.25 -42.32
CA GLN A 260 40.75 -12.74 -43.50
C GLN A 260 39.74 -13.85 -43.14
N ALA A 261 38.53 -13.62 -43.63
CA ALA A 261 37.64 -14.56 -44.30
C ALA A 261 37.00 -15.76 -43.56
N GLY A 262 35.67 -15.68 -43.45
CA GLY A 262 34.78 -16.66 -44.08
C GLY A 262 34.24 -17.75 -43.18
N ASN A 263 32.95 -17.67 -42.84
CA ASN A 263 31.94 -18.60 -43.38
C ASN A 263 30.53 -18.11 -43.03
N ASN A 264 29.75 -17.87 -44.07
CA ASN A 264 28.30 -17.69 -44.04
C ASN A 264 27.63 -18.97 -43.53
N ASN A 265 26.52 -18.80 -42.81
CA ASN A 265 25.29 -19.44 -43.26
C ASN A 265 24.08 -18.58 -42.87
N ASP A 266 23.35 -18.20 -43.89
CA ASP A 266 22.12 -17.42 -43.89
C ASP A 266 20.90 -18.25 -43.42
N ASP A 267 19.79 -17.52 -43.27
CA ASP A 267 18.38 -17.92 -43.28
C ASP A 267 17.71 -18.29 -41.94
N ASN A 268 17.03 -17.29 -41.35
CA ASN A 268 15.57 -17.18 -41.53
C ASN A 268 15.05 -15.74 -41.23
N SER A 269 14.64 -15.04 -42.28
CA SER A 269 13.88 -13.78 -42.25
C SER A 269 12.48 -14.01 -42.84
N ASN A 270 11.43 -13.58 -42.13
CA ASN A 270 10.15 -12.99 -42.60
C ASN A 270 9.06 -13.19 -41.52
N ASN A 271 8.23 -12.21 -41.17
CA ASN A 271 7.50 -11.24 -42.01
C ASN A 271 7.06 -10.04 -41.14
N ASN A 272 7.55 -8.80 -41.32
CA ASN A 272 7.01 -7.70 -42.16
C ASN A 272 5.48 -7.45 -41.98
N ASN A 273 5.03 -6.45 -41.21
CA ASN A 273 4.91 -5.00 -41.50
C ASN A 273 3.80 -4.67 -42.52
N ASN A 274 2.88 -3.77 -42.15
CA ASN A 274 2.21 -2.91 -43.12
C ASN A 274 1.83 -1.56 -42.49
N ASN A 275 2.05 -0.53 -43.29
CA ASN A 275 2.39 0.84 -42.96
C ASN A 275 1.41 1.83 -43.62
N ASN A 276 1.60 3.13 -43.32
CA ASN A 276 1.24 4.36 -44.07
C ASN A 276 0.05 5.14 -43.51
N ASN A 277 0.00 6.48 -43.47
CA ASN A 277 0.85 7.66 -43.73
C ASN A 277 -0.02 8.86 -43.26
N ASP A 278 0.42 10.05 -42.85
CA ASP A 278 1.26 11.03 -43.54
C ASP A 278 1.58 12.21 -42.57
N ASP A 279 2.64 12.93 -42.92
CA ASP A 279 3.27 14.09 -42.27
C ASP A 279 2.36 15.30 -41.95
N ASP A 280 2.56 15.92 -40.78
CA ASP A 280 2.84 17.37 -40.71
C ASP A 280 3.79 17.67 -39.53
N ALA A 281 4.82 18.46 -39.83
CA ALA A 281 5.92 18.77 -38.94
C ALA A 281 5.74 20.17 -38.35
N THR A 282 5.44 20.25 -37.05
CA THR A 282 5.81 21.40 -36.22
C THR A 282 6.33 20.93 -34.87
N GLY A 283 7.65 21.03 -34.74
CA GLY A 283 8.50 20.78 -33.58
C GLY A 283 7.87 20.43 -32.24
N ASN A 284 8.15 19.23 -31.77
CA ASN A 284 8.68 19.02 -30.42
C ASN A 284 9.73 17.91 -30.49
N GLY A 285 10.88 18.13 -29.84
CA GLY A 285 12.02 17.24 -29.93
C GLY A 285 11.65 15.84 -29.45
N ALA A 286 11.98 14.82 -30.26
CA ALA A 286 11.94 13.43 -29.83
C ALA A 286 12.79 13.30 -28.57
N ILE A 287 12.13 13.21 -27.42
CA ILE A 287 12.75 13.03 -26.11
C ILE A 287 13.11 11.56 -25.98
N ALA A 288 14.34 11.31 -25.52
CA ALA A 288 14.89 9.97 -25.37
C ALA A 288 14.03 9.15 -24.40
N GLU A 289 13.70 7.92 -24.77
CA GLU A 289 12.93 6.99 -23.91
C GLU A 289 13.58 6.89 -22.52
N GLY A 290 12.88 7.39 -21.51
CA GLY A 290 13.28 7.26 -20.11
C GLY A 290 13.15 5.82 -19.64
N THR A 291 13.79 5.48 -18.52
CA THR A 291 13.52 4.20 -17.85
C THR A 291 12.04 4.14 -17.47
N GLY A 292 11.34 3.08 -17.87
CA GLY A 292 9.91 2.91 -17.58
C GLY A 292 8.96 3.56 -18.60
N ALA A 293 9.43 4.00 -19.77
CA ALA A 293 8.56 4.50 -20.82
C ALA A 293 7.52 3.47 -21.27
N VAL A 294 6.30 3.95 -21.57
CA VAL A 294 5.16 3.16 -22.05
C VAL A 294 4.61 3.85 -23.30
N SER A 295 4.30 3.08 -24.35
CA SER A 295 3.56 3.59 -25.50
C SER A 295 2.63 2.48 -25.99
N ASP A 296 1.34 2.66 -25.71
CA ASP A 296 0.29 1.75 -26.14
C ASP A 296 -0.86 2.57 -26.75
N PRO A 297 -1.36 2.22 -27.94
CA PRO A 297 -2.39 2.99 -28.63
C PRO A 297 -3.77 2.93 -27.93
N VAL A 298 -3.97 2.04 -26.97
CA VAL A 298 -5.22 1.87 -26.22
C VAL A 298 -5.07 2.40 -24.80
N THR A 299 -3.96 2.07 -24.14
CA THR A 299 -3.72 2.44 -22.73
C THR A 299 -2.84 3.67 -22.55
N GLY A 300 -2.45 4.34 -23.62
CA GLY A 300 -1.75 5.63 -23.57
C GLY A 300 -0.22 5.55 -23.53
N THR A 301 0.38 6.74 -23.41
CA THR A 301 1.79 7.06 -23.61
C THR A 301 2.35 7.77 -22.39
N PHE A 302 3.49 7.27 -21.91
CA PHE A 302 4.32 7.86 -20.85
C PHE A 302 5.77 7.82 -21.30
N LEU A 303 6.47 8.95 -21.21
CA LEU A 303 7.80 9.10 -21.78
C LEU A 303 8.92 8.48 -20.91
N GLY A 304 8.54 7.94 -19.75
CA GLY A 304 9.44 7.36 -18.77
C GLY A 304 9.82 8.35 -17.68
N PHE A 305 10.73 7.93 -16.81
CA PHE A 305 11.18 8.77 -15.71
C PHE A 305 11.82 10.08 -16.19
N GLU A 306 11.33 11.19 -15.67
CA GLU A 306 11.86 12.55 -15.86
C GLU A 306 12.12 13.19 -14.49
N ALA A 307 13.30 13.81 -14.34
CA ALA A 307 13.63 14.50 -13.09
C ALA A 307 13.00 15.91 -13.07
N SER A 308 12.50 16.31 -11.90
CA SER A 308 11.94 17.66 -11.71
C SER A 308 13.00 18.74 -11.89
N SER A 309 12.66 19.81 -12.60
CA SER A 309 13.52 20.99 -12.73
C SER A 309 13.70 21.79 -11.42
N LEU A 310 12.87 21.52 -10.42
CA LEU A 310 12.98 22.11 -9.08
C LEU A 310 14.01 21.40 -8.19
N GLY A 311 14.56 20.26 -8.65
CA GLY A 311 15.47 19.44 -7.86
C GLY A 311 14.79 18.64 -6.75
N LEU A 312 13.46 18.55 -6.77
CA LEU A 312 12.67 17.73 -5.86
C LEU A 312 12.80 16.24 -6.21
N ASP A 313 12.87 15.39 -5.18
CA ASP A 313 12.96 13.94 -5.34
C ASP A 313 11.57 13.29 -5.21
N PHE A 314 10.93 13.03 -6.33
CA PHE A 314 9.63 12.35 -6.41
C PHE A 314 9.75 10.81 -6.34
N GLY A 315 10.94 10.30 -5.99
CA GLY A 315 11.21 8.88 -5.90
C GLY A 315 11.19 8.22 -7.28
N THR A 316 10.44 7.14 -7.43
CA THR A 316 10.37 6.39 -8.70
C THR A 316 9.34 6.93 -9.69
N CYS A 317 8.61 7.99 -9.35
CA CYS A 317 7.47 8.47 -10.12
C CYS A 317 7.69 9.86 -10.73
N VAL A 318 6.90 10.16 -11.76
CA VAL A 318 6.79 11.46 -12.41
C VAL A 318 5.37 12.01 -12.17
N PRO A 319 5.16 12.95 -11.24
CA PRO A 319 3.83 13.38 -10.80
C PRO A 319 3.14 14.35 -11.78
N THR A 320 3.14 14.03 -13.07
CA THR A 320 2.53 14.86 -14.12
C THR A 320 1.09 14.48 -14.41
N VAL A 321 0.33 15.46 -14.90
CA VAL A 321 -1.09 15.32 -15.26
C VAL A 321 -1.29 15.65 -16.74
N LYS A 322 -2.18 14.90 -17.39
CA LYS A 322 -2.69 15.17 -18.74
C LYS A 322 -4.14 15.65 -18.69
N PHE A 323 -4.59 16.32 -19.74
CA PHE A 323 -5.96 16.80 -19.91
C PHE A 323 -6.42 16.51 -21.34
N GLU A 324 -7.19 15.43 -21.48
CA GLU A 324 -7.47 14.81 -22.78
C GLU A 324 -8.96 14.64 -23.02
N GLU A 325 -9.35 14.63 -24.29
CA GLU A 325 -10.72 14.51 -24.74
C GLU A 325 -11.15 13.04 -24.86
N SER A 326 -12.43 12.76 -24.59
CA SER A 326 -13.09 11.48 -24.91
C SER A 326 -12.46 10.23 -24.27
N LEU A 327 -11.68 10.39 -23.20
CA LEU A 327 -11.13 9.26 -22.45
C LEU A 327 -12.24 8.36 -21.91
N ASN A 328 -12.00 7.05 -21.89
CA ASN A 328 -12.92 6.03 -21.38
C ASN A 328 -14.32 6.07 -22.04
N GLY A 329 -14.36 6.41 -23.33
CA GLY A 329 -15.59 6.40 -24.13
C GLY A 329 -16.52 7.58 -23.83
N ARG A 330 -16.00 8.65 -23.20
CA ARG A 330 -16.71 9.92 -23.03
C ARG A 330 -17.06 10.54 -24.38
N ALA A 331 -18.07 11.42 -24.37
CA ALA A 331 -18.54 12.03 -25.60
C ALA A 331 -17.50 13.02 -26.17
N PRO A 332 -17.47 13.23 -27.51
CA PRO A 332 -16.67 14.28 -28.10
C PRO A 332 -16.94 15.64 -27.45
N GLY A 333 -15.86 16.36 -27.13
CA GLY A 333 -15.83 17.62 -26.41
C GLY A 333 -15.79 17.50 -24.89
N GLU A 334 -15.82 16.28 -24.32
CA GLU A 334 -15.65 16.07 -22.88
C GLU A 334 -14.18 15.79 -22.56
N PHE A 335 -13.56 16.70 -21.80
CA PHE A 335 -12.17 16.60 -21.38
C PHE A 335 -12.05 16.25 -19.91
N THR A 336 -11.03 15.49 -19.57
CA THR A 336 -10.79 14.99 -18.22
C THR A 336 -9.31 14.99 -17.87
N PHE A 337 -9.04 15.14 -16.57
CA PHE A 337 -7.70 15.02 -16.01
C PHE A 337 -7.38 13.56 -15.76
N GLN A 338 -6.11 13.17 -15.92
CA GLN A 338 -5.60 11.86 -15.54
C GLN A 338 -4.09 11.98 -15.24
N ALA A 339 -3.55 11.15 -14.36
CA ALA A 339 -2.10 11.09 -14.16
C ALA A 339 -1.44 10.45 -15.40
N ILE A 340 -0.26 10.94 -15.79
CA ILE A 340 0.48 10.40 -16.94
C ILE A 340 1.31 9.19 -16.52
N ASP A 341 1.95 9.25 -15.36
CA ASP A 341 2.77 8.14 -14.88
C ASP A 341 1.88 6.92 -14.55
N PRO A 342 2.14 5.75 -15.17
CA PRO A 342 1.30 4.56 -15.01
C PRO A 342 1.34 4.00 -13.59
N VAL A 343 2.44 4.15 -12.85
CA VAL A 343 2.52 3.73 -11.44
C VAL A 343 1.60 4.61 -10.60
N VAL A 344 1.63 5.92 -10.82
CA VAL A 344 0.75 6.87 -10.12
C VAL A 344 -0.72 6.63 -10.49
N ASN A 345 -0.97 6.31 -11.75
CA ASN A 345 -2.33 6.17 -12.27
C ASN A 345 -3.02 4.84 -11.89
N GLN A 346 -2.29 3.80 -11.47
CA GLN A 346 -2.84 2.46 -11.18
C GLN A 346 -4.02 2.44 -10.21
N GLY A 347 -5.22 2.12 -10.70
CA GLY A 347 -6.42 2.04 -9.86
C GLY A 347 -7.13 3.38 -9.64
N GLN A 348 -6.74 4.43 -10.37
CA GLN A 348 -7.59 5.60 -10.61
C GLN A 348 -7.78 5.84 -12.11
N GLN A 349 -9.02 6.14 -12.49
CA GLN A 349 -9.35 6.51 -13.85
C GLN A 349 -9.27 8.03 -14.04
N GLU A 350 -9.69 8.52 -15.19
CA GLU A 350 -9.81 9.95 -15.47
C GLU A 350 -10.89 10.60 -14.60
N ALA A 351 -10.74 11.90 -14.31
CA ALA A 351 -11.74 12.66 -13.59
C ALA A 351 -11.98 14.04 -14.19
N LEU A 352 -13.23 14.51 -14.08
CA LEU A 352 -13.62 15.88 -14.45
C LEU A 352 -13.13 16.93 -13.44
N ASN A 353 -12.80 16.51 -12.21
CA ASN A 353 -12.37 17.41 -11.15
C ASN A 353 -10.86 17.24 -10.92
N PRO A 354 -10.03 18.27 -11.15
CA PRO A 354 -8.57 18.15 -11.01
C PRO A 354 -8.16 17.74 -9.59
N ALA A 355 -8.86 18.18 -8.53
CA ALA A 355 -8.58 17.78 -7.16
C ALA A 355 -8.54 16.25 -6.95
N ILE A 356 -9.37 15.48 -7.66
CA ILE A 356 -9.39 14.02 -7.52
C ILE A 356 -8.07 13.42 -8.03
N ILE A 357 -7.56 13.92 -9.15
CA ILE A 357 -6.32 13.44 -9.76
C ILE A 357 -5.11 13.95 -8.99
N PHE A 358 -5.14 15.20 -8.52
CA PHE A 358 -4.04 15.79 -7.74
C PHE A 358 -3.86 15.09 -6.40
N ASN A 359 -4.96 14.87 -5.67
CA ASN A 359 -4.95 14.08 -4.45
C ASN A 359 -4.37 12.69 -4.69
N ARG A 360 -4.82 12.03 -5.76
CA ARG A 360 -4.30 10.73 -6.17
C ARG A 360 -2.78 10.77 -6.42
N ILE A 361 -2.28 11.77 -7.14
CA ILE A 361 -0.85 11.90 -7.42
C ILE A 361 -0.07 12.04 -6.10
N CYS A 362 -0.48 12.95 -5.22
CA CYS A 362 0.21 13.16 -3.95
C CYS A 362 0.16 11.93 -3.04
N ASP A 363 -0.96 11.20 -3.01
CA ASP A 363 -1.09 9.95 -2.24
C ASP A 363 -0.12 8.88 -2.74
N GLN A 364 0.09 8.76 -4.06
CA GLN A 364 1.02 7.78 -4.61
C GLN A 364 2.47 8.15 -4.35
N LEU A 365 2.80 9.45 -4.34
CA LEU A 365 4.14 9.91 -3.98
C LEU A 365 4.55 9.42 -2.59
N VAL A 366 3.63 9.48 -1.63
CA VAL A 366 3.84 9.01 -0.25
C VAL A 366 3.88 7.49 -0.16
N ASN A 367 2.91 6.81 -0.77
CA ASN A 367 2.65 5.39 -0.47
C ASN A 367 3.38 4.41 -1.40
N VAL A 368 3.78 4.85 -2.59
CA VAL A 368 4.29 3.95 -3.65
C VAL A 368 5.63 4.42 -4.19
N CYS A 369 5.76 5.72 -4.46
CA CYS A 369 6.91 6.23 -5.19
C CYS A 369 8.16 6.41 -4.32
N GLY A 370 8.01 6.48 -2.99
CA GLY A 370 9.11 6.75 -2.07
C GLY A 370 9.67 8.16 -2.24
N ALA A 371 8.80 9.14 -2.48
CA ALA A 371 9.19 10.54 -2.63
C ALA A 371 9.74 11.12 -1.32
N ALA A 372 10.64 12.09 -1.44
CA ALA A 372 11.17 12.84 -0.30
C ALA A 372 10.10 13.80 0.27
N ASP A 373 10.22 14.13 1.56
CA ASP A 373 9.24 14.94 2.29
C ASP A 373 8.98 16.32 1.64
N ASP A 374 10.04 16.96 1.12
CA ASP A 374 9.94 18.26 0.44
C ASP A 374 9.21 18.17 -0.90
N ALA A 375 9.34 17.05 -1.61
CA ALA A 375 8.61 16.75 -2.83
C ALA A 375 7.11 16.48 -2.54
N VAL A 376 6.81 15.78 -1.44
CA VAL A 376 5.43 15.56 -0.98
C VAL A 376 4.79 16.88 -0.56
N GLU A 377 5.48 17.72 0.19
CA GLU A 377 4.99 19.05 0.60
C GLU A 377 4.70 19.94 -0.61
N ALA A 378 5.58 19.92 -1.63
CA ALA A 378 5.37 20.64 -2.88
C ALA A 378 4.10 20.15 -3.62
N CYS A 379 3.87 18.83 -3.66
CA CYS A 379 2.67 18.25 -4.23
C CYS A 379 1.40 18.72 -3.52
N GLN A 380 1.37 18.61 -2.18
CA GLN A 380 0.21 19.02 -1.37
C GLN A 380 -0.07 20.52 -1.49
N THR A 381 0.97 21.34 -1.60
CA THR A 381 0.85 22.78 -1.85
C THR A 381 0.21 23.04 -3.21
N ALA A 382 0.70 22.38 -4.27
CA ALA A 382 0.14 22.50 -5.61
C ALA A 382 -1.33 22.03 -5.66
N GLU A 383 -1.67 20.96 -4.94
CA GLU A 383 -3.05 20.47 -4.84
C GLU A 383 -3.98 21.50 -4.18
N ALA A 384 -3.55 22.07 -3.05
CA ALA A 384 -4.33 23.07 -2.33
C ALA A 384 -4.57 24.33 -3.18
N GLU A 385 -3.58 24.75 -3.98
CA GLU A 385 -3.68 25.93 -4.84
C GLU A 385 -4.51 25.67 -6.11
N LEU A 386 -4.36 24.49 -6.73
CA LEU A 386 -4.85 24.22 -8.08
C LEU A 386 -6.05 23.27 -8.13
N GLY A 387 -6.34 22.54 -7.05
CA GLY A 387 -7.44 21.55 -7.01
C GLY A 387 -8.83 22.17 -7.22
N THR A 388 -8.98 23.48 -6.99
CA THR A 388 -10.21 24.23 -7.27
C THR A 388 -10.15 25.07 -8.55
N GLY A 389 -9.10 24.89 -9.35
CA GLY A 389 -8.87 25.61 -10.60
C GLY A 389 -9.91 25.31 -11.69
N PRO A 390 -9.87 26.06 -12.81
CA PRO A 390 -10.69 25.79 -13.98
C PRO A 390 -10.52 24.35 -14.49
N LYS A 391 -11.58 23.77 -15.06
CA LYS A 391 -11.55 22.42 -15.62
C LYS A 391 -11.10 22.45 -17.07
N ASP A 392 -9.91 22.99 -17.29
CA ASP A 392 -9.30 23.16 -18.60
C ASP A 392 -7.78 22.95 -18.55
N GLU A 393 -7.14 23.07 -19.72
CA GLU A 393 -5.71 22.92 -19.92
C GLU A 393 -4.85 23.80 -19.01
N THR A 394 -5.37 24.95 -18.56
CA THR A 394 -4.58 25.89 -17.76
C THR A 394 -4.27 25.31 -16.38
N THR A 395 -5.17 24.52 -15.80
CA THR A 395 -4.96 23.84 -14.51
C THR A 395 -3.99 22.68 -14.63
N ALA A 396 -4.02 21.92 -15.73
CA ALA A 396 -3.05 20.85 -15.98
C ALA A 396 -1.64 21.39 -16.16
N ASN A 397 -1.50 22.45 -16.97
CA ASN A 397 -0.22 23.13 -17.17
C ASN A 397 0.32 23.74 -15.87
N ALA A 398 -0.53 24.41 -15.08
CA ALA A 398 -0.14 25.00 -13.81
C ALA A 398 0.35 23.93 -12.81
N TRP A 399 -0.29 22.76 -12.78
CA TRP A 399 0.14 21.64 -11.96
C TRP A 399 1.52 21.13 -12.35
N ASN A 400 1.71 20.84 -13.64
CA ASN A 400 2.98 20.35 -14.15
C ASN A 400 4.10 21.37 -13.90
N GLU A 401 3.85 22.66 -14.13
CA GLU A 401 4.80 23.73 -13.83
C GLU A 401 5.12 23.83 -12.33
N ALA A 402 4.11 23.75 -11.44
CA ALA A 402 4.30 23.84 -9.99
C ALA A 402 5.22 22.73 -9.44
N LEU A 403 5.24 21.55 -10.07
CA LEU A 403 6.08 20.42 -9.67
C LEU A 403 7.40 20.34 -10.45
N GLY A 404 7.68 21.32 -11.32
CA GLY A 404 8.94 21.41 -12.06
C GLY A 404 8.97 20.67 -13.39
N PHE A 405 7.80 20.40 -13.97
CA PHE A 405 7.60 19.75 -15.26
C PHE A 405 6.95 20.71 -16.27
N ALA A 406 7.39 21.98 -16.27
CA ALA A 406 6.87 22.96 -17.21
C ALA A 406 7.06 22.49 -18.67
N GLY A 407 5.99 22.58 -19.48
CA GLY A 407 6.02 22.16 -20.88
C GLY A 407 5.76 20.66 -21.10
N THR A 408 5.36 19.91 -20.07
CA THR A 408 4.78 18.57 -20.26
C THR A 408 3.69 18.59 -21.32
N ASP A 409 3.74 17.63 -22.25
CA ASP A 409 2.65 17.38 -23.18
C ASP A 409 1.44 16.86 -22.40
N ILE A 410 0.35 17.63 -22.39
CA ILE A 410 -0.89 17.30 -21.69
C ILE A 410 -1.86 16.49 -22.56
N ASN A 411 -1.49 16.19 -23.81
CA ASN A 411 -2.20 15.27 -24.69
C ASN A 411 -1.24 14.24 -25.32
N PRO A 412 -0.44 13.52 -24.50
CA PRO A 412 0.58 12.60 -25.02
C PRO A 412 -0.04 11.45 -25.82
N ASP A 413 -1.32 11.15 -25.61
CA ASP A 413 -2.02 10.07 -26.31
C ASP A 413 -2.63 10.55 -27.63
N ASN A 414 -2.49 11.84 -27.98
CA ASN A 414 -3.13 12.46 -29.14
C ASN A 414 -4.65 12.21 -29.18
N ALA A 415 -5.29 12.28 -28.01
CA ALA A 415 -6.73 12.21 -27.86
C ALA A 415 -7.43 13.38 -28.61
N PRO A 416 -8.64 13.16 -29.14
CA PRO A 416 -9.45 11.94 -29.03
C PRO A 416 -8.98 10.82 -29.97
N GLN A 417 -8.93 9.59 -29.46
CA GLN A 417 -8.72 8.37 -30.24
C GLN A 417 -9.81 7.34 -29.95
N GLU A 418 -10.24 6.59 -30.98
CA GLU A 418 -11.27 5.56 -30.80
C GLU A 418 -10.76 4.43 -29.90
N GLY A 419 -11.43 4.22 -28.77
CA GLY A 419 -11.08 3.15 -27.83
C GLY A 419 -9.95 3.48 -26.85
N LEU A 420 -9.42 4.71 -26.85
CA LEU A 420 -8.44 5.16 -25.87
C LEU A 420 -9.07 5.22 -24.47
N VAL A 421 -8.50 4.44 -23.56
CA VAL A 421 -8.91 4.39 -22.14
C VAL A 421 -7.95 5.17 -21.24
N GLY A 422 -6.83 5.65 -21.79
CA GLY A 422 -5.73 6.26 -21.05
C GLY A 422 -4.95 5.22 -20.23
N HIS A 423 -4.07 5.69 -19.34
CA HIS A 423 -3.29 4.79 -18.49
C HIS A 423 -4.27 4.00 -17.58
N THR A 424 -4.04 2.71 -17.34
CA THR A 424 -4.89 1.86 -16.48
C THR A 424 -4.08 0.97 -15.59
#